data_AF-A0A3E1DBE1-F1
#
_entry.id   AF-A0A3E1DBE1-F1
#
_cell.length_a   1.000
_cell.length_b   1.000
_cell.length_c   1.000
_cell.angle_alpha   90.00
_cell.angle_beta   90.00
_cell.angle_gamma   90.00
#
_symmetry.space_group_name_H-M   'P 1'
#
loop_
_entity.id
_entity.type
_entity.pdbx_description
1 polymer ?
#
loop_
_entity_poly.entity_id
_entity_poly.type
_entity_poly.pdbx_seq_one_letter_code
_entity_poly.pdbx_strand_id
1 'polypeptide(L)'
;MIEITLATIIITIIFVLTLRNTKRTVLENPLILNRTGQYHATLAPKLNIAQTFIEAVAKQIPGPRDQDQNSSTQCFEVRDPEAITMGQELYLLAITMRHGLLYFQAIVPRPLVNDQDSHFNMLMESAHSTLESIPAANDMHKEVDEFIIVAANTAARKLSIDIKQLVF
;
A
#
# COMPACT_ATOMS: atom_id res chain seq x y z
N MET A 1 -34.60 -7.32 -35.49
CA MET A 1 -33.84 -8.12 -34.48
C MET A 1 -32.47 -7.52 -34.18
N ILE A 2 -31.72 -7.01 -35.17
CA ILE A 2 -30.37 -6.43 -34.98
C ILE A 2 -30.38 -5.12 -34.16
N GLU A 3 -31.37 -4.24 -34.34
CA GLU A 3 -31.44 -2.98 -33.57
C GLU A 3 -31.67 -3.21 -32.07
N ILE A 4 -32.48 -4.21 -31.72
CA ILE A 4 -32.80 -4.53 -30.33
C ILE A 4 -31.56 -5.11 -29.63
N THR A 5 -30.80 -5.99 -30.30
CA THR A 5 -29.55 -6.53 -29.75
C THR A 5 -28.48 -5.46 -29.59
N LEU A 6 -28.35 -4.52 -30.54
CA LEU A 6 -27.39 -3.42 -30.43
C LEU A 6 -27.72 -2.49 -29.25
N ALA A 7 -29.00 -2.15 -29.08
CA ALA A 7 -29.47 -1.33 -27.96
C ALA A 7 -29.17 -1.98 -26.60
N THR A 8 -29.40 -3.30 -26.47
CA THR A 8 -29.09 -4.02 -25.24
C THR A 8 -27.59 -4.04 -24.91
N ILE A 9 -26.72 -4.17 -25.91
CA ILE A 9 -25.26 -4.14 -25.69
C ILE A 9 -24.82 -2.77 -25.20
N ILE A 10 -25.30 -1.69 -25.83
CA ILE A 10 -24.95 -0.31 -25.45
C ILE A 10 -25.41 -0.01 -24.02
N ILE A 11 -26.64 -0.38 -23.66
CA ILE A 11 -27.17 -0.18 -22.30
C ILE A 11 -26.33 -0.97 -21.29
N THR A 12 -25.93 -2.21 -21.61
CA THR A 12 -25.11 -3.04 -20.72
C THR A 12 -23.72 -2.43 -20.53
N ILE A 13 -23.10 -1.91 -21.58
CA ILE A 13 -21.80 -1.22 -21.50
C ILE A 13 -21.91 0.04 -20.64
N ILE A 14 -22.93 0.88 -20.86
CA ILE A 14 -23.18 2.08 -20.05
C ILE A 14 -23.42 1.70 -18.58
N PHE A 15 -24.18 0.64 -18.33
CA PHE A 15 -24.47 0.17 -16.98
C PHE A 15 -23.23 -0.36 -16.26
N VAL A 16 -22.37 -1.13 -16.94
CA VAL A 16 -21.10 -1.62 -16.38
C VAL A 16 -20.12 -0.46 -16.13
N LEU A 17 -20.04 0.52 -17.05
CA LEU A 17 -19.19 1.70 -16.88
C LEU A 17 -19.66 2.60 -15.72
N THR A 18 -20.97 2.73 -15.51
CA THR A 18 -21.53 3.54 -14.42
C THR A 18 -21.42 2.85 -13.06
N LEU A 19 -21.62 1.52 -12.97
CA LEU A 19 -21.43 0.76 -11.74
C LEU A 19 -19.97 0.72 -11.26
N ARG A 20 -19.02 0.67 -12.20
CA ARG A 20 -17.58 0.73 -11.87
C ARG A 20 -17.19 2.04 -11.20
N ASN A 21 -18.01 3.09 -11.32
CA ASN A 21 -17.77 4.41 -10.75
C ASN A 21 -18.37 4.59 -9.34
N THR A 22 -18.67 3.48 -8.64
CA THR A 22 -18.97 3.52 -7.20
C THR A 22 -17.75 4.05 -6.46
N LYS A 23 -17.75 5.35 -6.19
CA LYS A 23 -16.73 6.03 -5.39
C LYS A 23 -16.48 5.20 -4.14
N ARG A 24 -15.27 4.65 -4.00
CA ARG A 24 -14.86 3.98 -2.77
C ARG A 24 -15.06 4.95 -1.62
N THR A 25 -15.85 4.56 -0.64
CA THR A 25 -16.12 5.37 0.54
C THR A 25 -14.81 5.64 1.25
N VAL A 26 -14.46 6.92 1.43
CA VAL A 26 -13.31 7.32 2.23
C VAL A 26 -13.58 6.92 3.67
N LEU A 27 -12.69 6.13 4.26
CA LEU A 27 -12.84 5.71 5.65
C LEU A 27 -12.25 6.77 6.59
N GLU A 28 -13.06 7.33 7.48
CA GLU A 28 -12.60 8.33 8.47
C GLU A 28 -11.86 7.71 9.68
N ASN A 29 -11.90 6.38 9.81
CA ASN A 29 -11.19 5.63 10.85
C ASN A 29 -9.95 4.95 10.27
N PRO A 30 -8.93 4.65 11.09
CA PRO A 30 -7.81 3.82 10.65
C PRO A 30 -8.31 2.45 10.20
N LEU A 31 -7.72 1.91 9.13
CA LEU A 31 -8.04 0.59 8.59
C LEU A 31 -6.93 -0.39 8.96
N ILE A 32 -7.27 -1.42 9.73
CA ILE A 32 -6.38 -2.54 10.01
C ILE A 32 -6.79 -3.71 9.13
N LEU A 33 -5.88 -4.19 8.30
CA LEU A 33 -6.07 -5.36 7.45
C LEU A 33 -5.19 -6.50 7.98
N ASN A 34 -5.79 -7.66 8.17
CA ASN A 34 -5.06 -8.88 8.51
C ASN A 34 -5.41 -9.95 7.47
N ARG A 35 -4.42 -10.34 6.66
CA ARG A 35 -4.50 -11.49 5.75
C ARG A 35 -3.64 -12.60 6.31
N THR A 36 -4.31 -13.60 6.89
CA THR A 36 -3.69 -14.73 7.57
C THR A 36 -2.56 -15.33 6.74
N GLY A 37 -1.34 -15.32 7.32
CA GLY A 37 -0.14 -15.89 6.72
C GLY A 37 0.43 -15.11 5.52
N GLN A 38 -0.09 -13.92 5.19
CA GLN A 38 0.39 -13.11 4.07
C GLN A 38 0.89 -11.74 4.53
N TYR A 39 0.02 -10.94 5.16
CA TYR A 39 0.38 -9.62 5.62
C TYR A 39 -0.55 -9.06 6.70
N HIS A 40 0.00 -8.11 7.45
CA HIS A 40 -0.70 -7.18 8.32
C HIS A 40 -0.51 -5.76 7.76
N ALA A 41 -1.57 -4.94 7.73
CA ALA A 41 -1.48 -3.56 7.30
C ALA A 41 -2.26 -2.63 8.23
N THR A 42 -1.65 -1.49 8.56
CA THR A 42 -2.26 -0.42 9.35
C THR A 42 -2.27 0.84 8.49
N LEU A 43 -3.46 1.29 8.09
CA LEU A 43 -3.65 2.47 7.26
C LEU A 43 -4.26 3.58 8.09
N ALA A 44 -3.68 4.76 8.02
CA ALA A 44 -4.28 5.96 8.61
C ALA A 44 -5.68 6.22 7.99
N PRO A 45 -6.52 7.00 8.68
CA PRO A 45 -7.76 7.51 8.10
C PRO A 45 -7.55 8.03 6.67
N LYS A 46 -8.54 7.78 5.82
CA LYS A 46 -8.62 8.20 4.41
C LYS A 46 -7.64 7.49 3.47
N LEU A 47 -6.85 6.54 3.95
CA LEU A 47 -5.93 5.74 3.14
C LEU A 47 -6.43 4.33 2.82
N ASN A 48 -7.73 4.07 2.94
CA ASN A 48 -8.30 2.78 2.49
C ASN A 48 -8.10 2.52 0.98
N ILE A 49 -7.84 3.58 0.20
CA ILE A 49 -7.48 3.47 -1.22
C ILE A 49 -6.15 2.72 -1.44
N ALA A 50 -5.19 2.86 -0.50
CA ALA A 50 -3.88 2.22 -0.55
C ALA A 50 -3.97 0.68 -0.45
N GLN A 51 -5.13 0.13 -0.05
CA GLN A 51 -5.34 -1.31 0.00
C GLN A 51 -5.07 -1.98 -1.36
N THR A 52 -5.48 -1.38 -2.48
CA THR A 52 -5.22 -1.97 -3.81
C THR A 52 -3.71 -2.13 -4.05
N PHE A 53 -2.95 -1.08 -3.72
CA PHE A 53 -1.50 -1.08 -3.90
C PHE A 53 -0.84 -2.11 -2.98
N ILE A 54 -1.20 -2.12 -1.69
CA ILE A 54 -0.69 -3.08 -0.70
C ILE A 54 -0.96 -4.53 -1.12
N GLU A 55 -2.18 -4.83 -1.57
CA GLU A 55 -2.52 -6.16 -2.08
C GLU A 55 -1.72 -6.52 -3.33
N ALA A 56 -1.44 -5.56 -4.22
CA ALA A 56 -0.62 -5.77 -5.39
C ALA A 56 0.85 -6.05 -5.04
N VAL A 57 1.41 -5.34 -4.05
CA VAL A 57 2.76 -5.59 -3.52
C VAL A 57 2.82 -6.97 -2.87
N ALA A 58 1.89 -7.30 -1.98
CA ALA A 58 1.86 -8.59 -1.30
C ALA A 58 1.77 -9.75 -2.30
N LYS A 59 1.04 -9.60 -3.40
CA LYS A 59 0.96 -10.59 -4.49
C LYS A 59 2.27 -10.77 -5.28
N GLN A 60 3.16 -9.77 -5.30
CA GLN A 60 4.48 -9.94 -5.94
C GLN A 60 5.43 -10.77 -5.07
N ILE A 61 5.15 -10.91 -3.77
CA ILE A 61 5.98 -11.68 -2.84
C ILE A 61 5.20 -12.93 -2.43
N PRO A 62 5.34 -14.05 -3.16
CA PRO A 62 4.57 -15.26 -2.87
C PRO A 62 4.91 -15.82 -1.47
N GLY A 63 3.94 -16.52 -0.89
CA GLY A 63 4.15 -17.36 0.29
C GLY A 63 4.19 -18.86 -0.07
N PRO A 64 4.53 -19.74 0.89
CA PRO A 64 4.96 -19.45 2.26
C PRO A 64 6.40 -18.91 2.30
N ARG A 65 6.71 -18.17 3.37
CA ARG A 65 8.03 -17.54 3.58
C ARG A 65 8.65 -18.09 4.85
N ASP A 66 9.97 -18.09 4.88
CA ASP A 66 10.71 -18.59 6.03
C ASP A 66 10.55 -17.65 7.22
N GLN A 67 10.49 -18.21 8.44
CA GLN A 67 10.43 -17.44 9.67
C GLN A 67 11.73 -16.68 9.94
N ASP A 68 12.82 -17.05 9.28
CA ASP A 68 14.09 -16.35 9.39
C ASP A 68 14.19 -15.14 8.43
N GLN A 69 13.24 -14.99 7.50
CA GLN A 69 13.22 -13.86 6.58
C GLN A 69 12.75 -12.58 7.30
N ASN A 70 13.70 -11.70 7.53
CA ASN A 70 13.50 -10.38 8.13
C ASN A 70 14.16 -9.30 7.27
N SER A 71 13.51 -8.15 7.18
CA SER A 71 13.95 -7.02 6.33
C SER A 71 14.12 -5.75 7.15
N SER A 72 14.95 -4.83 6.71
CA SER A 72 14.87 -3.44 7.17
C SER A 72 13.51 -2.84 6.78
N THR A 73 13.09 -1.78 7.46
CA THR A 73 11.88 -1.04 7.10
C THR A 73 12.15 -0.24 5.82
N GLN A 74 11.45 -0.58 4.74
CA GLN A 74 11.54 0.12 3.47
C GLN A 74 10.46 1.20 3.40
N CYS A 75 10.87 2.46 3.20
CA CYS A 75 9.98 3.62 3.21
C CYS A 75 9.80 4.19 1.81
N PHE A 76 8.57 4.55 1.47
CA PHE A 76 8.20 5.10 0.16
C PHE A 76 7.29 6.32 0.31
N GLU A 77 7.56 7.36 -0.46
CA GLU A 77 6.56 8.35 -0.85
C GLU A 77 5.74 7.75 -1.99
N VAL A 78 4.40 7.82 -1.87
CA VAL A 78 3.48 7.24 -2.84
C VAL A 78 2.50 8.30 -3.34
N ARG A 79 2.45 8.46 -4.66
CA ARG A 79 1.53 9.32 -5.40
C ARG A 79 0.61 8.44 -6.22
N ASP A 80 -0.53 8.11 -5.62
CA ASP A 80 -1.54 7.25 -6.22
C ASP A 80 -2.61 8.11 -6.93
N PRO A 81 -2.83 7.93 -8.24
CA PRO A 81 -3.88 8.65 -8.97
C PRO A 81 -5.26 8.52 -8.33
N GLU A 82 -5.61 7.35 -7.79
CA GLU A 82 -6.89 7.15 -7.11
C GLU A 82 -6.94 7.96 -5.80
N ALA A 83 -5.85 8.02 -5.04
CA ALA A 83 -5.76 8.83 -3.83
C ALA A 83 -5.87 10.34 -4.13
N ILE A 84 -5.26 10.80 -5.23
CA ILE A 84 -5.34 12.19 -5.70
C ILE A 84 -6.80 12.57 -5.97
N THR A 85 -7.59 11.69 -6.61
CA THR A 85 -9.03 11.96 -6.84
C THR A 85 -9.85 12.09 -5.55
N MET A 86 -9.31 11.61 -4.42
CA MET A 86 -9.92 11.70 -3.09
C MET A 86 -9.30 12.81 -2.21
N GLY A 87 -8.44 13.66 -2.78
CA GLY A 87 -7.82 14.79 -2.09
C GLY A 87 -6.57 14.42 -1.27
N GLN A 88 -6.00 13.23 -1.49
CA GLN A 88 -4.73 12.81 -0.91
C GLN A 88 -3.65 12.82 -1.99
N GLU A 89 -2.91 13.91 -2.10
CA GLU A 89 -1.88 14.06 -3.14
C GLU A 89 -0.68 13.14 -2.97
N LEU A 90 -0.38 12.79 -1.72
CA LEU A 90 0.75 11.97 -1.33
C LEU A 90 0.44 11.26 -0.01
N TYR A 91 0.88 10.01 0.11
CA TYR A 91 0.97 9.30 1.38
C TYR A 91 2.31 8.62 1.51
N LEU A 92 2.68 8.29 2.75
CA LEU A 92 3.90 7.59 3.08
C LEU A 92 3.57 6.14 3.37
N LEU A 93 4.36 5.21 2.84
CA LEU A 93 4.20 3.77 3.03
C LEU A 93 5.51 3.17 3.57
N ALA A 94 5.45 2.52 4.72
CA ALA A 94 6.50 1.66 5.21
C ALA A 94 6.14 0.19 4.97
N ILE A 95 7.12 -0.59 4.53
CA ILE A 95 6.99 -2.03 4.29
C ILE A 95 8.12 -2.74 5.02
N THR A 96 7.77 -3.71 5.84
CA THR A 96 8.74 -4.46 6.65
C THR A 96 8.38 -5.94 6.64
N MET A 97 9.36 -6.84 6.58
CA MET A 97 9.14 -8.26 6.85
C MET A 97 9.68 -8.62 8.24
N ARG A 98 8.83 -9.26 9.05
CA ARG A 98 9.21 -9.86 10.34
C ARG A 98 8.66 -11.27 10.41
N HIS A 99 9.53 -12.22 10.70
CA HIS A 99 9.19 -13.64 10.82
C HIS A 99 8.42 -14.19 9.61
N GLY A 100 8.83 -13.79 8.39
CA GLY A 100 8.16 -14.18 7.15
C GLY A 100 6.80 -13.51 6.88
N LEU A 101 6.32 -12.61 7.75
CA LEU A 101 5.08 -11.86 7.55
C LEU A 101 5.38 -10.41 7.12
N LEU A 102 4.64 -9.91 6.12
CA LEU A 102 4.72 -8.49 5.73
C LEU A 102 3.90 -7.61 6.66
N TYR A 103 4.48 -6.48 7.00
CA TYR A 103 3.85 -5.39 7.73
C TYR A 103 3.87 -4.16 6.85
N PHE A 104 2.69 -3.58 6.65
CA PHE A 104 2.49 -2.35 5.90
C PHE A 104 1.99 -1.26 6.84
N GLN A 105 2.56 -0.06 6.76
CA GLN A 105 2.08 1.11 7.48
C GLN A 105 1.89 2.25 6.49
N ALA A 106 0.68 2.77 6.36
CA ALA A 106 0.41 3.93 5.52
C ALA A 106 -0.03 5.12 6.38
N ILE A 107 0.63 6.27 6.22
CA ILE A 107 0.28 7.52 6.90
C ILE A 107 0.13 8.68 5.92
N VAL A 108 -0.73 9.62 6.27
CA VAL A 108 -0.80 10.91 5.57
C VAL A 108 0.29 11.81 6.17
N PRO A 109 1.20 12.37 5.36
CA PRO A 109 2.19 13.33 5.85
C PRO A 109 1.47 14.54 6.45
N ARG A 110 1.89 15.01 7.63
CA ARG A 110 1.38 16.27 8.17
C ARG A 110 2.03 17.43 7.42
N PRO A 111 1.33 18.55 7.20
CA PRO A 111 1.93 19.77 6.67
C PRO A 111 2.82 20.41 7.74
N LEU A 112 3.98 19.83 8.01
CA LEU A 112 5.04 20.45 8.80
C LEU A 112 6.16 20.80 7.83
N VAL A 113 6.68 22.01 8.01
CA VAL A 113 7.73 22.70 7.23
C VAL A 113 8.58 21.73 6.41
N ASN A 114 8.31 21.70 5.10
CA ASN A 114 9.04 21.13 3.94
C ASN A 114 10.37 20.40 4.22
N ASP A 115 10.39 19.47 5.16
CA ASP A 115 11.57 18.75 5.62
C ASP A 115 11.26 17.27 5.52
N GLN A 116 11.87 16.62 4.53
CA GLN A 116 11.69 15.19 4.27
C GLN A 116 12.04 14.35 5.50
N ASP A 117 12.94 14.83 6.37
CA ASP A 117 13.34 14.15 7.60
C ASP A 117 12.18 14.06 8.60
N SER A 118 11.33 15.10 8.67
CA SER A 118 10.19 15.14 9.59
C SER A 118 9.09 14.11 9.23
N HIS A 119 8.84 13.94 7.94
CA HIS A 119 7.87 13.00 7.39
C HIS A 119 8.34 11.56 7.57
N PHE A 120 9.62 11.32 7.31
CA PHE A 120 10.25 10.02 7.53
C PHE A 120 10.23 9.65 9.01
N ASN A 121 10.64 10.54 9.92
CA ASN A 121 10.64 10.27 11.35
C ASN A 121 9.23 9.91 11.85
N MET A 122 8.19 10.59 11.36
CA MET A 122 6.80 10.26 11.69
C MET A 122 6.37 8.88 11.15
N LEU A 123 6.77 8.53 9.93
CA LEU A 123 6.50 7.21 9.36
C LEU A 123 7.23 6.12 10.15
N MET A 124 8.48 6.35 10.51
CA MET A 124 9.30 5.42 11.28
C MET A 124 8.78 5.26 12.71
N GLU A 125 8.38 6.33 13.38
CA GLU A 125 7.73 6.28 14.69
C GLU A 125 6.44 5.45 14.62
N SER A 126 5.61 5.71 13.60
CA SER A 126 4.37 4.97 13.35
C SER A 126 4.64 3.48 13.09
N ALA A 127 5.62 3.17 12.23
CA ALA A 127 6.05 1.81 11.94
C ALA A 127 6.60 1.11 13.19
N HIS A 128 7.46 1.78 13.96
CA HIS A 128 8.01 1.25 15.20
C HIS A 128 6.90 0.95 16.21
N SER A 129 5.95 1.86 16.42
CA SER A 129 4.85 1.63 17.36
C SER A 129 4.01 0.39 16.99
N THR A 130 3.76 0.16 15.70
CA THR A 130 3.08 -1.07 15.26
C THR A 130 3.94 -2.32 15.45
N LEU A 131 5.26 -2.17 15.30
CA LEU A 131 6.23 -3.25 15.42
C LEU A 131 6.71 -3.50 16.86
N GLU A 132 6.40 -2.63 17.84
CA GLU A 132 6.86 -2.73 19.25
C GLU A 132 6.48 -4.06 19.90
N SER A 133 5.36 -4.65 19.49
CA SER A 133 4.89 -5.94 20.00
C SER A 133 5.59 -7.15 19.34
N ILE A 134 6.45 -6.92 18.34
CA ILE A 134 7.12 -7.96 17.56
C ILE A 134 8.61 -7.92 17.92
N PRO A 135 9.20 -9.05 18.34
CA PRO A 135 10.63 -9.11 18.64
C PRO A 135 11.45 -8.54 17.48
N ALA A 136 12.40 -7.65 17.80
CA ALA A 136 13.36 -7.17 16.82
C ALA A 136 14.12 -8.39 16.29
N ALA A 137 14.10 -8.57 14.97
CA ALA A 137 14.84 -9.64 14.33
C ALA A 137 16.34 -9.36 14.44
N ASN A 138 17.09 -10.35 14.94
CA ASN A 138 18.54 -10.21 15.12
C ASN A 138 19.29 -10.10 13.79
N ASP A 139 18.78 -10.75 12.73
CA ASP A 139 19.43 -10.77 11.41
C ASP A 139 18.53 -10.17 10.33
N MET A 140 18.94 -9.01 9.80
CA MET A 140 18.27 -8.36 8.67
C MET A 140 18.91 -8.78 7.35
N HIS A 141 18.11 -9.32 6.44
CA HIS A 141 18.58 -9.85 5.18
C HIS A 141 18.44 -8.80 4.08
N LYS A 142 19.56 -8.29 3.57
CA LYS A 142 19.57 -7.29 2.47
C LYS A 142 18.89 -7.80 1.20
N GLU A 143 18.97 -9.10 0.93
CA GLU A 143 18.28 -9.71 -0.22
C GLU A 143 16.76 -9.53 -0.10
N VAL A 144 16.23 -9.64 1.13
CA VAL A 144 14.82 -9.43 1.42
C VAL A 144 14.40 -7.97 1.20
N ASP A 145 15.26 -7.02 1.57
CA ASP A 145 15.04 -5.60 1.31
C ASP A 145 14.88 -5.34 -0.20
N GLU A 146 15.78 -5.91 -1.00
CA GLU A 146 15.73 -5.81 -2.47
C GLU A 146 14.45 -6.43 -3.05
N PHE A 147 14.04 -7.60 -2.57
CA PHE A 147 12.77 -8.22 -2.98
C PHE A 147 11.56 -7.33 -2.68
N ILE A 148 11.52 -6.68 -1.52
CA ILE A 148 10.45 -5.74 -1.17
C ILE A 148 10.44 -4.52 -2.10
N ILE A 149 11.62 -3.95 -2.38
CA ILE A 149 11.74 -2.79 -3.27
C ILE A 149 11.30 -3.15 -4.69
N VAL A 150 11.73 -4.31 -5.22
CA VAL A 150 11.34 -4.79 -6.55
C VAL A 150 9.83 -5.05 -6.62
N ALA A 151 9.25 -5.67 -5.58
CA ALA A 151 7.81 -5.90 -5.48
C ALA A 151 7.01 -4.59 -5.48
N ALA A 152 7.44 -3.60 -4.69
CA ALA A 152 6.83 -2.27 -4.62
C ALA A 152 6.85 -1.59 -6.00
N ASN A 153 8.01 -1.53 -6.64
CA ASN A 153 8.17 -0.93 -7.97
C ASN A 153 7.33 -1.65 -9.03
N THR A 154 7.28 -2.97 -8.99
CA THR A 154 6.51 -3.78 -9.95
C THR A 154 5.00 -3.53 -9.79
N ALA A 155 4.50 -3.49 -8.55
CA ALA A 155 3.11 -3.18 -8.26
C ALA A 155 2.75 -1.74 -8.67
N ALA A 156 3.63 -0.78 -8.37
CA ALA A 156 3.43 0.62 -8.71
C ALA A 156 3.29 0.83 -10.22
N ARG A 157 4.19 0.22 -11.01
CA ARG A 157 4.10 0.24 -12.48
C ARG A 157 2.80 -0.35 -13.02
N LYS A 158 2.32 -1.46 -12.45
CA LYS A 158 1.06 -2.11 -12.88
C LYS A 158 -0.18 -1.26 -12.60
N LEU A 159 -0.13 -0.44 -11.55
CA LEU A 159 -1.23 0.41 -11.11
C LEU A 159 -1.09 1.87 -11.55
N SER A 160 -0.04 2.19 -12.33
CA SER A 160 0.29 3.58 -12.70
C SER A 160 0.44 4.51 -11.50
N ILE A 161 0.98 3.98 -10.39
CA ILE A 161 1.30 4.72 -9.17
C ILE A 161 2.76 5.17 -9.26
N ASP A 162 3.03 6.42 -8.91
CA ASP A 162 4.39 6.92 -8.77
C ASP A 162 4.88 6.70 -7.33
N ILE A 163 6.07 6.12 -7.20
CA ILE A 163 6.70 5.87 -5.90
C ILE A 163 8.14 6.36 -5.88
N LYS A 164 8.55 6.93 -4.75
CA LYS A 164 9.93 7.32 -4.49
C LYS A 164 10.39 6.65 -3.19
N GLN A 165 11.43 5.84 -3.27
CA GLN A 165 12.06 5.26 -2.09
C GLN A 165 12.73 6.37 -1.27
N LEU A 166 12.52 6.35 0.03
CA LEU A 166 13.20 7.20 0.98
C LEU A 166 14.43 6.46 1.51
N VAL A 167 15.61 6.94 1.16
CA VAL A 167 16.91 6.37 1.56
C VAL A 167 17.64 7.42 2.41
N PHE A 168 18.14 7.01 3.57
CA PHE A 168 18.91 7.84 4.50
C PHE A 168 20.21 7.12 4.86
#